data_AF-A0A1D1YJ50-F1
#
_entry.id   AF-A0A1D1YJ50-F1
#
_cell.length_a   1.000
_cell.length_b   1.000
_cell.length_c   1.000
_cell.angle_alpha   90.00
_cell.angle_beta   90.00
_cell.angle_gamma   90.00
#
_symmetry.space_group_name_H-M   'P 1'
#
loop_
_entity.id
_entity.type
_entity.pdbx_description
1 polymer ?
#
loop_
_entity_poly.entity_id
_entity_poly.type
_entity_poly.pdbx_seq_one_letter_code
_entity_poly.pdbx_strand_id
1 'polypeptide(L)'
;EEEEEEEDNFWENLSGMPVRFSYAELREATDDFSVRLGQGGFGSVYLGKLPDGSRVAVKKLEGISQGKKEFRAEVSIIGSIHHIHLVRLRGFCADGPHRLLAYEYLGKGSLDRWIFRPGVGGEEPLLDWEKRFNIAVGTAKGLAYLHEDCESKIVHCDIKPENVLLDDNFVAKVSDFGLAKLMTREQSHVFTTLRGTRGYLAPEWITNYAISEKSDVYSY
;
A
#
# COMPACT_ATOMS: atom_id res chain seq x y z
N GLU A 1 5.55 -28.47 1.69
CA GLU A 1 5.83 -29.04 3.03
C GLU A 1 6.83 -28.16 3.78
N GLU A 2 8.17 -28.30 3.70
CA GLU A 2 9.09 -27.44 4.49
C GLU A 2 8.95 -25.91 4.22
N GLU A 3 8.86 -25.48 2.96
CA GLU A 3 8.67 -24.04 2.64
C GLU A 3 7.30 -23.49 3.09
N GLU A 4 6.27 -24.33 3.14
CA GLU A 4 4.92 -23.95 3.59
C GLU A 4 4.87 -23.87 5.11
N GLU A 5 5.51 -24.82 5.81
CA GLU A 5 5.67 -24.79 7.27
C GLU A 5 6.51 -23.59 7.72
N GLU A 6 7.58 -23.24 7.00
CA GLU A 6 8.35 -22.01 7.29
C GLU A 6 7.53 -20.73 7.08
N GLU A 7 6.68 -20.68 6.05
CA GLU A 7 5.79 -19.54 5.83
C GLU A 7 4.70 -19.45 6.90
N ASP A 8 4.08 -20.55 7.27
CA ASP A 8 3.07 -20.58 8.34
C ASP A 8 3.67 -20.19 9.70
N ASN A 9 4.85 -20.72 10.02
CA ASN A 9 5.59 -20.30 11.20
C ASN A 9 5.95 -18.80 11.17
N PHE A 10 6.28 -18.24 10.00
CA PHE A 10 6.53 -16.81 9.87
C PHE A 10 5.28 -15.99 10.20
N TRP A 11 4.10 -16.45 9.78
CA TRP A 11 2.84 -15.77 10.04
C TRP A 11 2.40 -15.89 11.51
N GLU A 12 2.49 -17.06 12.13
CA GLU A 12 2.08 -17.26 13.53
C GLU A 12 2.91 -16.44 14.53
N ASN A 13 4.15 -16.10 14.18
CA ASN A 13 5.06 -15.33 15.05
C ASN A 13 4.85 -13.80 15.00
N LEU A 14 4.00 -13.27 14.12
CA LEU A 14 3.71 -11.84 14.05
C LEU A 14 2.58 -11.48 15.03
N SER A 15 2.87 -10.66 16.04
CA SER A 15 1.85 -10.18 16.98
C SER A 15 0.94 -9.14 16.31
N GLY A 16 -0.36 -9.20 16.57
CA GLY A 16 -1.34 -8.23 16.05
C GLY A 16 -1.71 -8.40 14.57
N MET A 17 -1.57 -9.62 14.02
CA MET A 17 -1.84 -9.91 12.62
C MET A 17 -3.22 -9.43 12.11
N PRO A 18 -3.28 -8.89 10.88
CA PRO A 18 -4.51 -8.77 10.12
C PRO A 18 -5.17 -10.14 9.91
N VAL A 19 -6.47 -10.13 9.60
CA VAL A 19 -7.26 -11.36 9.40
C VAL A 19 -6.64 -12.21 8.27
N ARG A 20 -6.41 -13.51 8.52
CA ARG A 20 -6.02 -14.47 7.49
C ARG A 20 -7.27 -15.02 6.82
N PHE A 21 -7.50 -14.62 5.58
CA PHE A 21 -8.57 -15.13 4.73
C PHE A 21 -8.07 -16.29 3.87
N SER A 22 -8.94 -17.25 3.61
CA SER A 22 -8.76 -18.23 2.56
C SER A 22 -8.95 -17.60 1.17
N TYR A 23 -8.40 -18.26 0.15
CA TYR A 23 -8.61 -17.88 -1.24
C TYR A 23 -10.09 -17.95 -1.62
N ALA A 24 -10.81 -18.96 -1.12
CA ALA A 24 -12.23 -19.13 -1.37
C ALA A 24 -13.05 -17.94 -0.85
N GLU A 25 -12.77 -17.46 0.36
CA GLU A 25 -13.44 -16.29 0.94
C GLU A 25 -13.19 -15.02 0.13
N LEU A 26 -11.95 -14.75 -0.26
CA LEU A 26 -11.65 -13.54 -1.06
C LEU A 26 -12.18 -13.65 -2.50
N ARG A 27 -12.22 -14.85 -3.08
CA ARG A 27 -12.86 -15.10 -4.37
C ARG A 27 -14.36 -14.85 -4.30
N GLU A 28 -15.03 -15.34 -3.26
CA GLU A 28 -16.46 -15.10 -3.04
C GLU A 28 -16.75 -13.62 -2.79
N ALA A 29 -15.96 -12.98 -1.91
CA ALA A 29 -16.11 -11.56 -1.60
C ALA A 29 -15.95 -10.65 -2.83
N THR A 30 -15.17 -11.07 -3.82
CA THR A 30 -14.93 -10.32 -5.07
C THR A 30 -15.79 -10.78 -6.25
N ASP A 31 -16.77 -11.67 -6.01
CA ASP A 31 -17.61 -12.25 -7.06
C ASP A 31 -16.77 -12.82 -8.21
N ASP A 32 -15.84 -13.72 -7.86
CA ASP A 32 -14.84 -14.31 -8.76
C ASP A 32 -13.97 -13.26 -9.47
N PHE A 33 -13.56 -12.22 -8.74
CA PHE A 33 -12.72 -11.13 -9.23
C PHE A 33 -13.36 -10.36 -10.41
N SER A 34 -14.68 -10.17 -10.39
CA SER A 34 -15.44 -9.62 -11.53
C SER A 34 -15.21 -8.13 -11.80
N VAL A 35 -15.05 -7.32 -10.74
CA VAL A 35 -14.91 -5.85 -10.87
C VAL A 35 -13.46 -5.42 -10.60
N ARG A 36 -12.70 -5.19 -11.66
CA ARG A 36 -11.31 -4.71 -11.56
C ARG A 36 -11.25 -3.19 -11.36
N LEU A 37 -10.64 -2.76 -10.27
CA LEU A 37 -10.41 -1.35 -9.90
C LEU A 37 -9.14 -0.77 -10.56
N GLY A 38 -8.12 -1.62 -10.73
CA GLY A 38 -6.84 -1.22 -11.31
C GLY A 38 -5.93 -2.42 -11.60
N GLN A 39 -4.88 -2.17 -12.38
CA GLN A 39 -3.83 -3.15 -12.71
C GLN A 39 -2.50 -2.41 -12.83
N GLY A 40 -1.44 -2.99 -12.26
CA GLY A 40 -0.09 -2.42 -12.29
C GLY A 40 0.99 -3.49 -12.20
N GLY A 41 2.24 -3.06 -12.01
CA GLY A 41 3.41 -3.96 -11.93
C GLY A 41 3.37 -4.94 -10.76
N PHE A 42 2.51 -4.68 -9.77
CA PHE A 42 2.32 -5.50 -8.57
C PHE A 42 1.12 -6.46 -8.68
N GLY A 43 0.40 -6.46 -9.81
CA GLY A 43 -0.78 -7.30 -10.02
C GLY A 43 -2.08 -6.50 -10.20
N SER A 44 -3.20 -7.14 -9.90
CA SER A 44 -4.55 -6.64 -10.17
C SER A 44 -5.32 -6.36 -8.89
N VAL A 45 -6.10 -5.28 -8.85
CA VAL A 45 -6.93 -4.91 -7.69
C VAL A 45 -8.41 -5.03 -8.05
N TYR A 46 -9.17 -5.68 -7.19
CA TYR A 46 -10.60 -5.98 -7.39
C TYR A 46 -11.45 -5.40 -6.28
N LEU A 47 -12.66 -4.95 -6.61
CA LEU A 47 -13.65 -4.58 -5.61
C LEU A 47 -14.22 -5.85 -4.99
N GLY A 48 -14.39 -5.84 -3.67
CA GLY A 48 -15.10 -6.89 -2.96
C GLY A 48 -15.96 -6.36 -1.83
N LYS A 49 -16.76 -7.26 -1.26
CA LYS A 49 -17.61 -7.01 -0.11
C LYS A 49 -17.51 -8.20 0.86
N LEU A 50 -17.07 -7.92 2.08
CA LEU A 50 -16.98 -8.93 3.13
C LEU A 50 -18.37 -9.28 3.70
N PRO A 51 -18.52 -10.41 4.45
CA PRO A 51 -19.80 -10.81 5.02
C PRO A 51 -20.45 -9.79 5.97
N ASP A 52 -19.62 -8.97 6.64
CA ASP A 52 -20.08 -7.86 7.49
C ASP A 52 -20.64 -6.66 6.69
N GLY A 53 -20.59 -6.74 5.35
CA GLY A 53 -21.06 -5.72 4.43
C GLY A 53 -20.01 -4.66 4.09
N SER A 54 -18.83 -4.69 4.70
CA SER A 54 -17.76 -3.73 4.43
C SER A 54 -17.17 -3.93 3.02
N ARG A 55 -16.95 -2.80 2.32
CA ARG A 55 -16.29 -2.80 1.00
C ARG A 55 -14.78 -2.92 1.18
N VAL A 56 -14.16 -3.75 0.36
CA VAL A 56 -12.71 -3.98 0.34
C VAL A 56 -12.14 -3.83 -1.06
N ALA A 57 -10.87 -3.44 -1.13
CA ALA A 57 -10.06 -3.55 -2.34
C ALA A 57 -9.11 -4.74 -2.18
N VAL A 58 -9.29 -5.78 -3.00
CA VAL A 58 -8.49 -7.01 -2.95
C VAL A 58 -7.41 -6.95 -4.03
N LYS A 59 -6.16 -6.72 -3.61
CA LYS A 59 -4.98 -6.76 -4.46
C LYS A 59 -4.52 -8.21 -4.59
N LYS A 60 -4.64 -8.78 -5.79
CA LYS A 60 -4.13 -10.10 -6.16
C LYS A 60 -2.75 -9.91 -6.78
N LEU A 61 -1.71 -10.38 -6.09
CA LEU A 61 -0.33 -10.25 -6.56
C LEU A 61 -0.07 -11.27 -7.66
N GLU A 62 0.53 -10.81 -8.76
CA GLU A 62 0.86 -11.62 -9.93
C GLU A 62 2.40 -11.66 -10.08
N GLY A 63 3.02 -12.84 -9.98
CA GLY A 63 4.47 -13.03 -10.12
C GLY A 63 5.12 -13.81 -8.98
N ILE A 64 5.89 -14.86 -9.31
CA ILE A 64 6.29 -15.93 -8.37
C ILE A 64 7.32 -15.47 -7.32
N SER A 65 8.36 -14.73 -7.71
CA SER A 65 9.49 -14.42 -6.81
C SER A 65 9.48 -13.00 -6.25
N GLN A 66 9.14 -12.01 -7.09
CA GLN A 66 9.08 -10.60 -6.68
C GLN A 66 7.84 -10.32 -5.82
N GLY A 67 6.68 -10.84 -6.23
CA GLY A 67 5.42 -10.67 -5.49
C GLY A 67 5.49 -11.24 -4.07
N LYS A 68 6.23 -12.33 -3.83
CA LYS A 68 6.42 -12.88 -2.47
C LYS A 68 7.15 -11.92 -1.53
N LYS A 69 8.21 -11.23 -1.99
CA LYS A 69 8.96 -10.27 -1.15
C LYS A 69 8.11 -9.04 -0.83
N GLU A 70 7.41 -8.52 -1.83
CA GLU A 70 6.51 -7.38 -1.67
C GLU A 70 5.33 -7.73 -0.76
N PHE A 71 4.75 -8.93 -0.91
CA PHE A 71 3.72 -9.45 -0.02
C PHE A 71 4.18 -9.50 1.43
N ARG A 72 5.34 -10.14 1.69
CA ARG A 72 5.88 -10.26 3.06
C ARG A 72 6.16 -8.89 3.66
N ALA A 73 6.78 -7.98 2.91
CA ALA A 73 7.03 -6.62 3.36
C ALA A 73 5.73 -5.91 3.72
N GLU A 74 4.72 -6.00 2.86
CA GLU A 74 3.43 -5.35 3.07
C GLU A 74 2.71 -5.93 4.30
N VAL A 75 2.55 -7.26 4.41
CA VAL A 75 1.91 -7.88 5.59
C VAL A 75 2.63 -7.54 6.89
N SER A 76 3.96 -7.58 6.92
CA SER A 76 4.74 -7.29 8.14
C SER A 76 4.70 -5.82 8.54
N ILE A 77 4.71 -4.90 7.58
CA ILE A 77 4.73 -3.45 7.82
C ILE A 77 3.31 -2.92 8.03
N ILE A 78 2.45 -2.99 7.01
CA ILE A 78 1.12 -2.37 7.08
C ILE A 78 0.20 -3.11 8.04
N GLY A 79 0.46 -4.40 8.31
CA GLY A 79 -0.32 -5.18 9.25
C GLY A 79 -0.15 -4.77 10.71
N SER A 80 0.98 -4.15 11.07
CA SER A 80 1.32 -3.77 12.45
C SER A 80 1.10 -2.28 12.75
N ILE A 81 0.80 -1.46 11.73
CA ILE A 81 0.67 -0.01 11.87
C ILE A 81 -0.76 0.47 11.56
N HIS A 82 -1.21 1.49 12.29
CA HIS A 82 -2.56 2.02 12.17
C HIS A 82 -2.54 3.54 12.30
N HIS A 83 -2.92 4.24 11.24
CA HIS A 83 -2.98 5.69 11.23
C HIS A 83 -4.07 6.19 10.26
N ILE A 84 -4.71 7.31 10.57
CA ILE A 84 -5.86 7.83 9.78
C ILE A 84 -5.48 8.18 8.33
N HIS A 85 -4.22 8.51 8.08
CA HIS A 85 -3.67 8.84 6.76
C HIS A 85 -2.88 7.70 6.12
N LEU A 86 -3.03 6.46 6.59
CA LEU A 86 -2.50 5.27 5.95
C LEU A 86 -3.66 4.33 5.60
N VAL A 87 -3.55 3.62 4.47
CA VAL A 87 -4.57 2.63 4.09
C VAL A 87 -4.53 1.45 5.05
N ARG A 88 -5.68 1.09 5.59
CA ARG A 88 -5.80 -0.05 6.49
C ARG A 88 -5.82 -1.38 5.72
N LEU A 89 -4.84 -2.24 6.00
CA LEU A 89 -4.91 -3.65 5.65
C LEU A 89 -5.91 -4.35 6.58
N ARG A 90 -6.99 -4.88 6.00
CA ARG A 90 -8.02 -5.64 6.74
C ARG A 90 -7.59 -7.08 6.96
N GLY A 91 -6.87 -7.65 6.00
CA GLY A 91 -6.39 -9.01 6.05
C GLY A 91 -5.62 -9.41 4.79
N PHE A 92 -5.18 -10.65 4.76
CA PHE A 92 -4.40 -11.22 3.66
C PHE A 92 -4.79 -12.67 3.42
N CYS A 93 -4.42 -13.19 2.24
CA CYS A 93 -4.49 -14.61 1.90
C CYS A 93 -3.11 -15.09 1.44
N ALA A 94 -2.70 -16.23 1.97
CA ALA A 94 -1.44 -16.92 1.66
C ALA A 94 -1.69 -18.42 1.40
N ASP A 95 -2.68 -18.74 0.56
CA ASP A 95 -3.09 -20.12 0.28
C ASP A 95 -2.35 -20.67 -0.94
N GLY A 96 -1.44 -21.64 -0.74
CA GLY A 96 -0.67 -22.27 -1.82
C GLY A 96 0.06 -21.22 -2.67
N PRO A 97 -0.23 -21.08 -3.98
CA PRO A 97 0.38 -20.05 -4.83
C PRO A 97 -0.29 -18.67 -4.72
N HIS A 98 -1.40 -18.55 -4.01
CA HIS A 98 -2.22 -17.35 -3.96
C HIS A 98 -1.69 -16.39 -2.90
N ARG A 99 -1.37 -15.15 -3.31
CA ARG A 99 -0.99 -14.05 -2.42
C ARG A 99 -1.93 -12.88 -2.69
N LEU A 100 -2.79 -12.58 -1.72
CA LEU A 100 -3.79 -11.51 -1.84
C LEU A 100 -3.80 -10.64 -0.59
N LEU A 101 -4.05 -9.35 -0.77
CA LEU A 101 -4.13 -8.36 0.29
C LEU A 101 -5.50 -7.67 0.20
N ALA A 102 -6.24 -7.66 1.30
CA ALA A 102 -7.56 -7.04 1.39
C ALA A 102 -7.46 -5.73 2.18
N TYR A 103 -7.65 -4.60 1.51
CA TYR A 103 -7.63 -3.27 2.13
C TYR A 103 -9.04 -2.74 2.31
N GLU A 104 -9.18 -1.72 3.17
CA GLU A 104 -10.37 -0.87 3.10
C GLU A 104 -10.55 -0.28 1.69
N TYR A 105 -11.78 -0.22 1.20
CA TYR A 105 -12.09 0.41 -0.07
C TYR A 105 -12.20 1.93 0.08
N LEU A 106 -11.54 2.67 -0.80
CA LEU A 106 -11.50 4.13 -0.82
C LEU A 106 -12.18 4.64 -2.09
N GLY A 107 -13.39 5.18 -1.93
CA GLY A 107 -14.33 5.39 -3.03
C GLY A 107 -13.98 6.52 -4.00
N LYS A 108 -13.07 7.43 -3.64
CA LYS A 108 -12.54 8.46 -4.55
C LYS A 108 -11.27 8.02 -5.28
N GLY A 109 -10.78 6.81 -5.01
CA GLY A 109 -9.64 6.23 -5.72
C GLY A 109 -8.35 7.03 -5.52
N SER A 110 -7.42 6.90 -6.47
CA SER A 110 -6.10 7.50 -6.42
C SER A 110 -6.08 8.98 -6.82
N LEU A 111 -5.18 9.75 -6.22
CA LEU A 111 -5.04 11.20 -6.41
C LEU A 111 -4.64 11.57 -7.85
N ASP A 112 -3.89 10.72 -8.55
CA ASP A 112 -3.49 10.92 -9.95
C ASP A 112 -4.71 11.18 -10.88
N ARG A 113 -5.84 10.51 -10.61
CA ARG A 113 -7.09 10.69 -11.37
C ARG A 113 -7.63 12.10 -11.24
N TRP A 114 -7.52 12.70 -10.05
CA TRP A 114 -8.00 14.04 -9.76
C TRP A 114 -7.06 15.13 -10.27
N ILE A 115 -5.76 14.85 -10.37
CA ILE A 115 -4.75 15.82 -10.83
C ILE A 115 -4.60 15.77 -12.36
N PHE A 116 -4.44 14.58 -12.94
CA PHE A 116 -4.04 14.42 -14.34
C PHE A 116 -5.18 14.04 -15.28
N ARG A 117 -6.31 13.57 -14.75
CA ARG A 117 -7.49 13.18 -15.55
C ARG A 117 -8.78 13.88 -15.09
N PRO A 118 -8.76 15.20 -14.84
CA PRO A 118 -9.97 15.89 -14.41
C PRO A 118 -11.05 15.78 -15.50
N GLY A 119 -12.22 15.25 -15.15
CA GLY A 119 -13.40 15.31 -16.00
C GLY A 119 -13.50 14.28 -17.15
N VAL A 120 -12.74 13.18 -17.12
CA VAL A 120 -13.03 12.04 -18.04
C VAL A 120 -14.35 11.38 -17.62
N GLY A 121 -15.46 11.85 -18.19
CA GLY A 121 -16.82 11.43 -17.85
C GLY A 121 -17.79 12.58 -17.52
N GLY A 122 -17.32 13.83 -17.48
CA GLY A 122 -18.19 15.02 -17.46
C GLY A 122 -18.78 15.45 -16.11
N GLU A 123 -18.60 14.69 -15.02
CA GLU A 123 -19.33 14.97 -13.76
C GLU A 123 -18.48 15.12 -12.49
N GLU A 124 -17.20 14.73 -12.47
CA GLU A 124 -16.39 14.87 -11.25
C GLU A 124 -15.83 16.30 -11.09
N PRO A 125 -16.22 17.03 -10.02
CA PRO A 125 -15.73 18.38 -9.80
C PRO A 125 -14.22 18.37 -9.49
N LEU A 126 -13.50 19.34 -10.04
CA LEU A 126 -12.09 19.57 -9.71
C LEU A 126 -11.89 19.68 -8.20
N LEU A 127 -10.74 19.21 -7.71
CA LEU A 127 -10.34 19.49 -6.32
C LEU A 127 -10.17 21.01 -6.16
N ASP A 128 -10.97 21.59 -5.26
CA ASP A 128 -10.77 22.96 -4.80
C ASP A 128 -9.49 23.08 -3.96
N TRP A 129 -9.10 24.32 -3.65
CA TRP A 129 -7.86 24.59 -2.94
C TRP A 129 -7.83 23.95 -1.53
N GLU A 130 -8.95 24.01 -0.81
CA GLU A 130 -9.05 23.47 0.54
C GLU A 130 -8.82 21.96 0.55
N LYS A 131 -9.45 21.23 -0.39
CA LYS A 131 -9.22 19.79 -0.57
C LYS A 131 -7.76 19.49 -0.90
N ARG A 132 -7.15 20.22 -1.84
CA ARG A 132 -5.73 20.02 -2.19
C ARG A 132 -4.82 20.23 -0.99
N PHE A 133 -5.05 21.28 -0.23
CA PHE A 133 -4.30 21.58 0.98
C PHE A 133 -4.44 20.47 2.03
N ASN A 134 -5.68 20.03 2.30
CA ASN A 134 -5.95 18.96 3.25
C ASN A 134 -5.36 17.61 2.81
N ILE A 135 -5.35 17.32 1.50
CA ILE A 135 -4.70 16.13 0.94
C ILE A 135 -3.19 16.19 1.16
N ALA A 136 -2.53 17.30 0.84
CA ALA A 136 -1.10 17.46 1.06
C ALA A 136 -0.74 17.29 2.55
N VAL A 137 -1.47 17.97 3.44
CA VAL A 137 -1.29 17.85 4.89
C VAL A 137 -1.54 16.42 5.37
N GLY A 138 -2.57 15.75 4.86
CA GLY A 138 -2.89 14.36 5.21
C GLY A 138 -1.77 13.40 4.82
N THR A 139 -1.28 13.49 3.58
CA THR A 139 -0.15 12.71 3.09
C THR A 139 1.10 12.95 3.94
N ALA A 140 1.43 14.22 4.25
CA ALA A 140 2.56 14.56 5.11
C ALA A 140 2.44 13.96 6.51
N LYS A 141 1.25 14.00 7.12
CA LYS A 141 0.99 13.36 8.42
C LYS A 141 1.18 11.84 8.36
N GLY A 142 0.74 11.20 7.28
CA GLY A 142 0.98 9.78 7.05
C GLY A 142 2.47 9.44 7.00
N LEU A 143 3.26 10.23 6.25
CA LEU A 143 4.71 10.06 6.16
C LEU A 143 5.44 10.35 7.48
N ALA A 144 5.07 11.44 8.15
CA ALA A 144 5.64 11.79 9.46
C ALA A 144 5.45 10.64 10.46
N TYR A 145 4.26 10.04 10.51
CA TYR A 145 4.00 8.88 11.35
C TYR A 145 4.95 7.69 11.03
N LEU A 146 5.14 7.36 9.75
CA LEU A 146 6.04 6.29 9.31
C LEU A 146 7.50 6.56 9.69
N HIS A 147 7.93 7.81 9.60
CA HIS A 147 9.33 8.21 9.82
C HIS A 147 9.66 8.42 11.31
N GLU A 148 8.70 8.96 12.07
CA GLU A 148 8.94 9.53 13.40
C GLU A 148 8.22 8.79 14.53
N ASP A 149 7.04 8.22 14.30
CA ASP A 149 6.18 7.70 15.37
C ASP A 149 6.12 6.16 15.44
N CYS A 150 6.44 5.44 14.36
CA CYS A 150 6.52 3.97 14.36
C CYS A 150 7.74 3.45 15.14
N GLU A 151 7.69 2.28 15.78
CA GLU A 151 8.81 1.74 16.55
C GLU A 151 10.13 1.73 15.76
N SER A 152 10.08 1.21 14.53
CA SER A 152 11.12 1.34 13.51
C SER A 152 10.75 2.44 12.51
N LYS A 153 11.74 3.11 11.93
CA LYS A 153 11.51 4.00 10.79
C LYS A 153 11.06 3.16 9.60
N ILE A 154 10.02 3.61 8.90
CA ILE A 154 9.53 2.97 7.69
C ILE A 154 9.74 3.94 6.52
N VAL A 155 10.62 3.58 5.58
CA VAL A 155 10.78 4.33 4.33
C VAL A 155 9.85 3.70 3.28
N HIS A 156 8.88 4.45 2.79
CA HIS A 156 7.82 3.96 1.90
C HIS A 156 8.35 3.57 0.52
N CYS A 157 9.32 4.31 -0.03
CA CYS A 157 10.02 4.00 -1.27
C CYS A 157 9.23 4.14 -2.59
N ASP A 158 7.96 4.57 -2.55
CA ASP A 158 7.13 4.72 -3.77
C ASP A 158 6.01 5.75 -3.59
N ILE A 159 6.34 6.90 -3.01
CA ILE A 159 5.39 8.01 -2.87
C ILE A 159 5.17 8.67 -4.23
N LYS A 160 3.90 8.74 -4.64
CA LYS A 160 3.42 9.34 -5.89
C LYS A 160 1.90 9.49 -5.85
N PRO A 161 1.29 10.31 -6.72
CA PRO A 161 -0.16 10.49 -6.75
C PRO A 161 -0.98 9.21 -6.91
N GLU A 162 -0.47 8.19 -7.61
CA GLU A 162 -1.14 6.90 -7.77
C GLU A 162 -1.26 6.12 -6.45
N ASN A 163 -0.33 6.34 -5.51
CA ASN A 163 -0.26 5.65 -4.23
C ASN A 163 -0.84 6.48 -3.07
N VAL A 164 -1.40 7.67 -3.34
CA VAL A 164 -2.21 8.44 -2.40
C VAL A 164 -3.68 8.24 -2.76
N LEU A 165 -4.39 7.47 -1.94
CA LEU A 165 -5.81 7.17 -2.13
C LEU A 165 -6.69 8.10 -1.32
N LEU A 166 -7.91 8.33 -1.79
CA LEU A 166 -8.88 9.26 -1.19
C LEU A 166 -10.14 8.50 -0.77
N ASP A 167 -10.53 8.65 0.49
CA ASP A 167 -11.81 8.12 0.97
C ASP A 167 -13.01 8.92 0.42
N ASP A 168 -14.22 8.52 0.80
CA ASP A 168 -15.47 9.19 0.35
C ASP A 168 -15.55 10.68 0.75
N ASN A 169 -14.75 11.11 1.74
CA ASN A 169 -14.65 12.49 2.24
C ASN A 169 -13.39 13.23 1.77
N PHE A 170 -12.64 12.69 0.79
CA PHE A 170 -11.37 13.23 0.31
C PHE A 170 -10.25 13.27 1.37
N VAL A 171 -10.33 12.44 2.41
CA VAL A 171 -9.20 12.24 3.33
C VAL A 171 -8.14 11.39 2.63
N ALA A 172 -6.91 11.92 2.58
CA ALA A 172 -5.77 11.25 1.96
C ALA A 172 -5.24 10.11 2.82
N LYS A 173 -4.97 8.97 2.17
CA LYS A 173 -4.37 7.78 2.76
C LYS A 173 -3.26 7.24 1.86
N VAL A 174 -2.05 7.15 2.41
CA VAL A 174 -0.89 6.55 1.72
C VAL A 174 -1.05 5.04 1.64
N SER A 175 -0.76 4.48 0.47
CA SER A 175 -0.99 3.08 0.08
C SER A 175 0.20 2.48 -0.65
N ASP A 176 0.17 1.16 -0.88
CA ASP A 176 1.17 0.39 -1.62
C ASP A 176 2.55 0.32 -0.94
N PHE A 177 2.62 -0.49 0.12
CA PHE A 177 3.83 -0.66 0.94
C PHE A 177 4.75 -1.76 0.43
N GLY A 178 4.51 -2.31 -0.77
CA GLY A 178 5.28 -3.44 -1.31
C GLY A 178 6.79 -3.16 -1.43
N LEU A 179 7.18 -1.89 -1.62
CA LEU A 179 8.59 -1.48 -1.71
C LEU A 179 9.19 -0.98 -0.40
N ALA A 180 8.39 -0.87 0.67
CA ALA A 180 8.82 -0.23 1.91
C ALA A 180 10.02 -0.94 2.57
N LYS A 181 10.74 -0.19 3.41
CA LYS A 181 11.92 -0.66 4.16
C LYS A 181 11.80 -0.29 5.63
N LEU A 182 12.06 -1.27 6.49
CA LEU A 182 12.22 -1.07 7.92
C LEU A 182 13.67 -0.70 8.21
N MET A 183 13.85 0.33 9.04
CA MET A 183 15.14 0.77 9.56
C MET A 183 15.03 0.94 11.08
N THR A 184 16.02 0.47 11.82
CA THR A 184 16.09 0.76 13.26
C THR A 184 16.27 2.26 13.49
N ARG A 185 15.98 2.75 14.70
CA ARG A 185 16.08 4.19 14.98
C ARG A 185 17.52 4.71 14.89
N GLU A 186 18.50 3.86 15.15
CA GLU A 186 19.93 4.14 15.08
C GLU A 186 20.44 4.18 13.63
N GLN A 187 19.75 3.52 12.71
CA GLN A 187 20.12 3.53 11.30
C GLN A 187 19.79 4.88 10.66
N SER A 188 20.78 5.46 9.98
CA SER A 188 20.63 6.68 9.18
C SER A 188 20.31 6.39 7.72
N HIS A 189 20.75 5.24 7.18
CA HIS A 189 20.55 4.87 5.78
C HIS A 189 20.34 3.37 5.61
N VAL A 190 19.70 2.97 4.50
CA VAL A 190 19.53 1.58 4.09
C VAL A 190 19.91 1.40 2.62
N PHE A 191 20.65 0.33 2.32
CA PHE A 191 20.92 -0.06 0.93
C PHE A 191 19.77 -0.92 0.41
N THR A 192 19.26 -0.56 -0.77
CA THR A 192 18.24 -1.35 -1.45
C THR A 192 18.39 -1.29 -2.96
N THR A 193 17.79 -2.24 -3.66
CA THR A 193 17.78 -2.25 -5.13
C THR A 193 17.05 -1.03 -5.65
N LEU A 194 17.54 -0.42 -6.74
CA LEU A 194 16.86 0.68 -7.43
C LEU A 194 15.47 0.24 -7.91
N ARG A 195 14.44 0.62 -7.16
CA ARG A 195 13.02 0.33 -7.41
C ARG A 195 12.21 1.55 -7.01
N GLY A 196 11.07 1.76 -7.67
CA GLY A 196 10.23 2.93 -7.48
C GLY A 196 9.92 3.61 -8.80
N THR A 197 9.20 4.73 -8.74
CA THR A 197 8.63 5.36 -9.93
C THR A 197 9.55 6.44 -10.50
N ARG A 198 9.89 6.33 -11.79
CA ARG A 198 10.69 7.34 -12.51
C ARG A 198 10.01 8.72 -12.40
N GLY A 199 10.79 9.75 -12.06
CA GLY A 199 10.29 11.09 -11.77
C GLY A 199 10.12 11.39 -10.29
N TYR A 200 9.92 10.36 -9.46
CA TYR A 200 9.79 10.47 -8.00
C TYR A 200 11.03 9.97 -7.26
N LEU A 201 11.92 9.23 -7.93
CA LEU A 201 13.16 8.72 -7.32
C LEU A 201 14.11 9.85 -6.93
N ALA A 202 14.54 9.83 -5.66
CA ALA A 202 15.53 10.75 -5.13
C ALA A 202 16.92 10.57 -5.80
N PRO A 203 17.70 11.64 -6.00
CA PRO A 203 18.97 11.59 -6.73
C PRO A 203 20.01 10.61 -6.14
N GLU A 204 20.07 10.50 -4.82
CA GLU A 204 20.96 9.57 -4.12
C GLU A 204 20.66 8.11 -4.50
N TRP A 205 19.39 7.80 -4.73
CA TRP A 205 19.00 6.45 -5.10
C TRP A 205 19.42 6.12 -6.54
N ILE A 206 19.24 7.08 -7.46
CA ILE A 206 19.65 6.93 -8.88
C ILE A 206 21.16 6.75 -9.00
N THR A 207 21.92 7.40 -8.11
CA THR A 207 23.38 7.30 -8.04
C THR A 207 23.88 6.12 -7.19
N ASN A 208 22.98 5.20 -6.81
CA ASN A 208 23.25 3.96 -6.09
C ASN A 208 23.86 4.17 -4.69
N TYR A 209 23.54 5.30 -4.05
CA TYR A 209 23.79 5.54 -2.64
C TYR A 209 22.67 4.98 -1.77
N ALA A 210 22.94 4.82 -0.48
CA ALA A 210 21.95 4.39 0.49
C ALA A 210 20.84 5.43 0.66
N ILE A 211 19.60 4.97 0.77
CA ILE A 211 18.41 5.83 0.93
C ILE A 211 18.11 6.06 2.41
N SER A 212 17.28 7.07 2.70
CA SER A 212 16.72 7.31 4.02
C SER A 212 15.27 7.80 3.91
N GLU A 213 14.66 8.20 5.02
CA GLU A 213 13.36 8.88 5.03
C GLU A 213 13.34 10.14 4.14
N LYS A 214 14.51 10.74 3.88
CA LYS A 214 14.63 11.90 2.98
C LYS A 214 14.35 11.57 1.52
N SER A 215 14.48 10.30 1.13
CA SER A 215 14.09 9.86 -0.20
C SER A 215 12.56 9.88 -0.38
N ASP A 216 11.79 9.60 0.68
CA ASP A 216 10.33 9.83 0.67
C ASP A 216 9.99 11.32 0.68
N VAL A 217 10.75 12.15 1.41
CA VAL A 217 10.57 13.62 1.43
C VAL A 217 10.80 14.23 0.05
N TYR A 218 11.77 13.73 -0.72
CA TYR A 218 11.96 14.17 -2.11
C TYR A 218 10.78 13.77 -3.01
N SER A 219 10.19 12.60 -2.75
CA SER A 219 9.07 12.07 -3.53
C SER A 219 7.74 12.79 -3.24
N TYR A 220 7.58 13.31 -2.03
CA TYR A 220 6.43 14.10 -1.54
C TYR A 220 6.44 15.53 -2.11
#